data_AF-A0A8C6ERI0-F1
#
_entry.id   AF-A0A8C6ERI0-F1
#
_cell.length_a   1.000
_cell.length_b   1.000
_cell.length_c   1.000
_cell.angle_alpha   90.00
_cell.angle_beta   90.00
_cell.angle_gamma   90.00
#
_symmetry.space_group_name_H-M   'P 1'
#
loop_
_entity.id
_entity.type
_entity.pdbx_description
1 polymer ?
#
loop_
_entity_poly.entity_id
_entity_poly.type
_entity_poly.pdbx_seq_one_letter_code
_entity_poly.pdbx_strand_id
1 'polypeptide(L)'
;MSEHLRELRGPLLPPKDPVEEEDDYLKEDVEEDEDSVFVDAEELCSGGVKAGSLPGRIEVLIPDENTQEECKVFGRFPITGAWWRVKVQVKPMGSKSYQVQGFPSYFLQSDMSPPNQKNICSLFLKECDFSSDDIQKFLAWVNSVSSYKHLNFENIRETLKTFYKAEARKNQKKPAQNEQEEKSFKLVILWFPKVMEFLPVLLPRHFKRLINSGSKEVLEKIEEILSIHPWKLGFNKITYRELKLLRCEASWVAFCQCPSLLQLMTNLEKDALVIYSKLKQICRELGHTCIEEDNLTSELSGHMSFHDVWQSLKFLKDIGMVTCEKGWIFLYDLYQAEKGIASSISDLMKRPPWHLQVDVKKVLASIHTPKPEDSGSDDEESKPNETGLENSKGIVDPGDSDNLTWDNGDNETNAEVNEVQLDQDQMAALEMICSNAVTIISGKGGCGKTTIVSRLFKHIEKLEEREVKKACEDFEQDQDVPEEWSTFFEQSHMGADKAIEVLLTAPTGKATGLLRQKTGLPAYTLCQVMLDKSVQLS
;
A
#
# COMPACT_ATOMS: atom_id res chain seq x y z
N MET A 1 -27.14 2.15 -22.15
CA MET A 1 -28.53 1.96 -21.70
C MET A 1 -28.44 1.54 -20.24
N SER A 2 -29.01 2.33 -19.32
CA SER A 2 -28.98 2.01 -17.88
C SER A 2 -29.81 0.76 -17.66
N GLU A 3 -29.15 -0.37 -17.35
CA GLU A 3 -29.85 -1.50 -16.78
C GLU A 3 -30.49 -1.05 -15.47
N HIS A 4 -31.78 -1.29 -15.30
CA HIS A 4 -32.50 -0.90 -14.11
C HIS A 4 -32.04 -1.77 -12.94
N LEU A 5 -31.23 -1.18 -12.05
CA LEU A 5 -30.90 -1.79 -10.76
C LEU A 5 -32.17 -1.91 -9.91
N ARG A 6 -32.39 -3.10 -9.35
CA ARG A 6 -33.47 -3.36 -8.40
C ARG A 6 -32.94 -3.18 -6.99
N GLU A 7 -33.67 -2.49 -6.12
CA GLU A 7 -33.38 -2.47 -4.69
C GLU A 7 -34.10 -3.65 -4.02
N LEU A 8 -33.37 -4.47 -3.29
CA LEU A 8 -33.93 -5.52 -2.42
C LEU A 8 -33.81 -5.09 -0.96
N ARG A 9 -34.87 -5.38 -0.19
CA ARG A 9 -34.86 -5.16 1.26
C ARG A 9 -35.48 -6.36 1.97
N GLY A 10 -34.79 -6.93 2.94
CA GLY A 10 -35.32 -8.07 3.66
C GLY A 10 -34.36 -8.72 4.66
N PRO A 11 -34.83 -9.69 5.45
CA PRO A 11 -33.99 -10.44 6.38
C PRO A 11 -32.91 -11.21 5.62
N LEU A 12 -31.69 -11.20 6.14
CA LEU A 12 -30.57 -11.94 5.57
C LEU A 12 -30.59 -13.38 6.05
N LEU A 13 -30.82 -14.31 5.13
CA LEU A 13 -30.79 -15.74 5.42
C LEU A 13 -29.50 -16.34 4.86
N PRO A 14 -28.53 -16.73 5.71
CA PRO A 14 -27.31 -17.35 5.24
C PRO A 14 -27.62 -18.71 4.59
N PRO A 15 -26.82 -19.14 3.60
CA PRO A 15 -27.01 -20.41 2.91
C PRO A 15 -26.85 -21.56 3.89
N LYS A 16 -27.68 -22.61 3.72
CA LYS A 16 -27.64 -23.79 4.60
C LYS A 16 -26.47 -24.73 4.30
N ASP A 17 -25.90 -24.66 3.10
CA ASP A 17 -24.74 -25.43 2.65
C ASP A 17 -23.81 -24.54 1.79
N PRO A 18 -22.48 -24.70 1.88
CA PRO A 18 -21.55 -24.02 0.98
C PRO A 18 -21.68 -24.65 -0.41
N VAL A 19 -22.26 -23.92 -1.35
CA VAL A 19 -22.28 -24.32 -2.77
C VAL A 19 -20.92 -23.93 -3.37
N GLU A 20 -20.31 -24.86 -4.11
CA GLU A 20 -19.07 -24.63 -4.86
C GLU A 20 -19.23 -23.44 -5.82
N GLU A 21 -18.14 -22.71 -6.05
CA GLU A 21 -18.09 -21.56 -6.95
C GLU A 21 -18.53 -21.97 -8.36
N GLU A 22 -19.76 -21.68 -8.75
CA GLU A 22 -20.17 -21.76 -10.16
C GLU A 22 -19.46 -20.62 -10.92
N ASP A 23 -18.60 -20.98 -11.87
CA ASP A 23 -17.75 -20.07 -12.68
C ASP A 23 -18.51 -19.07 -13.57
N ASP A 24 -19.84 -19.05 -13.56
CA ASP A 24 -20.69 -18.26 -14.46
C ASP A 24 -21.01 -16.82 -13.98
N TYR A 25 -20.47 -16.40 -12.83
CA TYR A 25 -20.66 -15.04 -12.33
C TYR A 25 -19.67 -14.05 -12.99
N LEU A 26 -20.22 -13.06 -13.70
CA LEU A 26 -19.45 -12.03 -14.40
C LEU A 26 -18.50 -11.27 -13.45
N LYS A 27 -17.20 -11.29 -13.77
CA LYS A 27 -16.14 -10.44 -13.22
C LYS A 27 -16.26 -9.01 -13.73
N GLU A 28 -17.36 -8.35 -13.44
CA GLU A 28 -17.54 -6.93 -13.75
C GLU A 28 -17.82 -6.13 -12.48
N ASP A 29 -16.82 -6.07 -11.60
CA ASP A 29 -16.60 -4.85 -10.84
C ASP A 29 -15.16 -4.44 -11.19
N VAL A 30 -15.03 -3.35 -11.96
CA VAL A 30 -13.74 -2.68 -12.15
C VAL A 30 -13.37 -2.13 -10.78
N GLU A 31 -12.68 -2.95 -9.98
CA GLU A 31 -12.16 -2.50 -8.70
C GLU A 31 -11.14 -1.41 -9.01
N GLU A 32 -11.42 -0.19 -8.56
CA GLU A 32 -10.41 0.85 -8.56
C GLU A 32 -9.23 0.32 -7.74
N ASP A 33 -8.08 0.15 -8.41
CA ASP A 33 -6.78 -0.16 -7.80
C ASP A 33 -6.35 1.02 -6.90
N GLU A 34 -7.12 1.35 -5.86
CA GLU A 34 -6.78 2.37 -4.85
C GLU A 34 -5.51 1.98 -4.07
N ASP A 35 -4.99 0.76 -4.28
CA ASP A 35 -3.80 0.22 -3.63
C ASP A 35 -2.49 0.94 -4.01
N SER A 36 -2.50 1.85 -4.97
CA SER A 36 -1.32 2.60 -5.45
C SER A 36 -1.11 4.01 -4.85
N VAL A 37 -1.97 4.48 -3.93
CA VAL A 37 -1.80 5.80 -3.30
C VAL A 37 -0.60 5.82 -2.35
N PHE A 38 0.27 6.82 -2.51
CA PHE A 38 1.44 7.07 -1.65
C PHE A 38 1.01 7.21 -0.18
N VAL A 39 1.69 6.51 0.72
CA VAL A 39 1.47 6.62 2.16
C VAL A 39 2.75 7.10 2.80
N ASP A 40 2.66 8.12 3.63
CA ASP A 40 3.80 8.65 4.37
C ASP A 40 4.38 7.56 5.29
N ALA A 41 5.71 7.46 5.35
CA ALA A 41 6.41 6.49 6.18
C ALA A 41 6.09 6.67 7.68
N GLU A 42 5.91 7.91 8.14
CA GLU A 42 5.48 8.21 9.50
C GLU A 42 4.05 7.71 9.74
N GLU A 43 3.16 7.87 8.76
CA GLU A 43 1.78 7.37 8.83
C GLU A 43 1.78 5.83 8.94
N LEU A 44 2.60 5.15 8.13
CA LEU A 44 2.76 3.69 8.19
C LEU A 44 3.34 3.20 9.53
N CYS A 45 4.27 3.97 10.11
CA CYS A 45 4.92 3.62 11.38
C CYS A 45 4.12 4.05 12.62
N SER A 46 3.07 4.86 12.46
CA SER A 46 2.25 5.38 13.56
C SER A 46 1.34 4.35 14.25
N GLY A 47 1.23 3.14 13.68
CA GLY A 47 0.34 2.09 14.19
C GLY A 47 -1.13 2.24 13.82
N GLY A 48 -1.46 3.11 12.85
CA GLY A 48 -2.83 3.30 12.37
C GLY A 48 -3.51 2.03 11.83
N VAL A 49 -4.83 2.03 11.80
CA VAL A 49 -5.64 0.89 11.34
C VAL A 49 -5.62 0.83 9.82
N LYS A 50 -4.94 -0.18 9.25
CA LYS A 50 -4.88 -0.41 7.80
C LYS A 50 -6.20 -0.98 7.26
N ALA A 51 -6.49 -0.70 5.99
CA ALA A 51 -7.54 -1.40 5.24
C ALA A 51 -7.38 -2.93 5.36
N GLY A 52 -8.50 -3.65 5.45
CA GLY A 52 -8.55 -5.10 5.30
C GLY A 52 -8.76 -5.51 3.84
N SER A 53 -8.85 -6.82 3.59
CA SER A 53 -9.32 -7.33 2.31
C SER A 53 -10.83 -7.11 2.18
N LEU A 54 -11.31 -6.95 0.95
CA LEU A 54 -12.75 -7.00 0.69
C LEU A 54 -13.33 -8.36 1.13
N PRO A 55 -14.59 -8.41 1.61
CA PRO A 55 -15.27 -9.67 1.90
C PRO A 55 -15.34 -10.55 0.65
N GLY A 56 -15.21 -11.86 0.84
CA GLY A 56 -15.49 -12.84 -0.21
C GLY A 56 -16.93 -12.71 -0.73
N ARG A 57 -17.16 -13.16 -1.96
CA ARG A 57 -18.51 -13.26 -2.52
C ARG A 57 -19.16 -14.53 -1.99
N ILE A 58 -20.44 -14.43 -1.63
CA ILE A 58 -21.25 -15.56 -1.15
C ILE A 58 -22.65 -15.47 -1.75
N GLU A 59 -23.32 -16.61 -1.84
CA GLU A 59 -24.76 -16.65 -2.11
C GLU A 59 -25.54 -16.53 -0.80
N VAL A 60 -26.59 -15.70 -0.79
CA VAL A 60 -27.53 -15.55 0.32
C VAL A 60 -28.96 -15.54 -0.19
N LEU A 61 -29.91 -15.82 0.70
CA LEU A 61 -31.34 -15.68 0.41
C LEU A 61 -31.87 -14.40 1.06
N ILE A 62 -32.57 -13.58 0.28
CA ILE A 62 -33.24 -12.36 0.74
C ILE A 62 -34.71 -12.45 0.33
N PRO A 63 -35.64 -12.68 1.28
CA PRO A 63 -37.07 -12.49 1.05
C PRO A 63 -37.34 -10.99 0.91
N ASP A 64 -37.62 -10.51 -0.31
CA ASP A 64 -37.86 -9.10 -0.57
C ASP A 64 -39.19 -8.67 0.07
N GLU A 65 -39.12 -7.73 1.01
CA GLU A 65 -40.29 -7.21 1.72
C GLU A 65 -41.26 -6.49 0.76
N ASN A 66 -40.74 -5.96 -0.35
CA ASN A 66 -41.53 -5.21 -1.32
C ASN A 66 -42.39 -6.13 -2.20
N THR A 67 -41.85 -7.28 -2.64
CA THR A 67 -42.56 -8.19 -3.56
C THR A 67 -42.95 -9.52 -2.95
N GLN A 68 -42.51 -9.80 -1.72
CA GLN A 68 -42.67 -11.08 -1.01
C GLN A 68 -42.02 -12.27 -1.75
N GLU A 69 -41.08 -11.99 -2.66
CA GLU A 69 -40.34 -13.02 -3.40
C GLU A 69 -39.07 -13.41 -2.64
N GLU A 70 -38.78 -14.71 -2.56
CA GLU A 70 -37.46 -15.17 -2.16
C GLU A 70 -36.46 -15.00 -3.31
N CYS A 71 -35.48 -14.12 -3.12
CA CYS A 71 -34.44 -13.82 -4.09
C CYS A 71 -33.13 -14.51 -3.69
N LYS A 72 -32.52 -15.26 -4.63
CA LYS A 72 -31.14 -15.73 -4.50
C LYS A 72 -30.19 -14.62 -4.92
N VAL A 73 -29.27 -14.25 -4.05
CA VAL A 73 -28.42 -13.07 -4.22
C VAL A 73 -26.97 -13.44 -4.03
N PHE A 74 -26.15 -13.27 -5.07
CA PHE A 74 -24.71 -13.49 -5.04
C PHE A 74 -23.98 -12.15 -4.89
N GLY A 75 -23.12 -12.01 -3.89
CA GLY A 75 -22.43 -10.73 -3.64
C GLY A 75 -21.52 -10.72 -2.42
N ARG A 76 -20.94 -9.54 -2.14
CA ARG A 76 -20.06 -9.34 -0.98
C ARG A 76 -20.87 -8.96 0.25
N PHE A 77 -20.99 -9.89 1.21
CA PHE A 77 -21.68 -9.66 2.48
C PHE A 77 -20.67 -9.73 3.64
N PRO A 78 -20.19 -8.58 4.17
CA PRO A 78 -19.23 -8.57 5.26
C PRO A 78 -19.68 -9.32 6.53
N ILE A 79 -20.99 -9.34 6.79
CA ILE A 79 -21.64 -10.04 7.91
C ILE A 79 -22.89 -10.77 7.43
N THR A 80 -23.17 -11.92 8.03
CA THR A 80 -24.20 -12.89 7.58
C THR A 80 -25.17 -13.33 8.69
N GLY A 81 -25.10 -12.70 9.86
CA GLY A 81 -25.94 -13.04 11.00
C GLY A 81 -27.43 -12.96 10.67
N ALA A 82 -28.19 -13.97 11.08
CA ALA A 82 -29.62 -14.09 10.76
C ALA A 82 -30.52 -13.02 11.42
N TRP A 83 -29.95 -12.16 12.28
CA TRP A 83 -30.61 -11.02 12.91
C TRP A 83 -30.45 -9.70 12.14
N TRP A 84 -29.79 -9.75 10.99
CA TRP A 84 -29.66 -8.60 10.11
C TRP A 84 -30.77 -8.58 9.06
N ARG A 85 -31.29 -7.38 8.83
CA ARG A 85 -32.04 -7.00 7.64
C ARG A 85 -31.10 -6.21 6.75
N VAL A 86 -31.10 -6.49 5.46
CA VAL A 86 -30.22 -5.84 4.50
C VAL A 86 -31.02 -5.01 3.51
N LYS A 87 -30.39 -3.95 3.01
CA LYS A 87 -30.82 -3.18 1.84
C LYS A 87 -29.67 -3.21 0.85
N VAL A 88 -29.92 -3.62 -0.38
CA VAL A 88 -28.87 -3.81 -1.39
C VAL A 88 -29.39 -3.60 -2.81
N GLN A 89 -28.56 -3.01 -3.68
CA GLN A 89 -28.86 -2.89 -5.11
C GLN A 89 -28.39 -4.13 -5.84
N VAL A 90 -29.23 -4.64 -6.75
CA VAL A 90 -28.94 -5.87 -7.48
C VAL A 90 -29.28 -5.77 -8.96
N LYS A 91 -28.54 -6.52 -9.76
CA LYS A 91 -28.77 -6.76 -11.18
C LYS A 91 -29.31 -8.19 -11.39
N PRO A 92 -30.38 -8.39 -12.18
CA PRO A 92 -30.89 -9.72 -12.47
C PRO A 92 -29.89 -10.53 -13.32
N MET A 93 -29.66 -11.79 -12.94
CA MET A 93 -28.81 -12.74 -13.67
C MET A 93 -29.60 -13.96 -14.18
N GLY A 94 -30.87 -14.10 -13.78
CA GLY A 94 -31.76 -15.17 -14.20
C GLY A 94 -33.10 -15.12 -13.47
N SER A 95 -33.89 -16.18 -13.56
CA SER A 95 -35.16 -16.28 -12.80
C SER A 95 -34.88 -16.34 -11.30
N LYS A 96 -35.21 -15.27 -10.58
CA LYS A 96 -35.03 -15.12 -9.12
C LYS A 96 -33.58 -15.17 -8.62
N SER A 97 -32.60 -15.10 -9.53
CA SER A 97 -31.18 -15.00 -9.22
C SER A 97 -30.65 -13.62 -9.56
N TYR A 98 -29.90 -13.04 -8.62
CA TYR A 98 -29.46 -11.66 -8.66
C TYR A 98 -27.99 -11.53 -8.25
N GLN A 99 -27.27 -10.61 -8.87
CA GLN A 99 -25.91 -10.23 -8.47
C GLN A 99 -25.94 -8.86 -7.80
N VAL A 100 -25.28 -8.74 -6.65
CA VAL A 100 -25.14 -7.46 -5.93
C VAL A 100 -24.31 -6.48 -6.75
N GLN A 101 -24.69 -5.21 -6.68
CA GLN A 101 -23.92 -4.07 -7.16
C GLN A 101 -23.53 -3.23 -5.94
N GLY A 102 -22.22 -3.16 -5.65
CA GLY A 102 -21.69 -2.49 -4.46
C GLY A 102 -21.78 -3.34 -3.17
N PHE A 103 -22.10 -2.69 -2.04
CA PHE A 103 -22.15 -3.31 -0.71
C PHE A 103 -23.52 -3.10 -0.04
N PRO A 104 -23.96 -4.03 0.83
CA PRO A 104 -25.24 -3.93 1.52
C PRO A 104 -25.20 -2.94 2.71
N SER A 105 -26.30 -2.25 2.95
CA SER A 105 -26.59 -1.59 4.23
C SER A 105 -27.23 -2.57 5.21
N TYR A 106 -26.85 -2.52 6.48
CA TYR A 106 -27.37 -3.41 7.52
C TYR A 106 -28.26 -2.68 8.52
N PHE A 107 -29.37 -3.31 8.85
CA PHE A 107 -30.33 -2.87 9.85
C PHE A 107 -30.62 -4.03 10.78
N LEU A 108 -30.72 -3.77 12.07
CA LEU A 108 -31.11 -4.79 13.03
C LEU A 108 -32.57 -5.17 12.80
N GLN A 109 -32.87 -6.47 12.77
CA GLN A 109 -34.27 -6.90 12.71
C GLN A 109 -34.99 -6.44 13.98
N SER A 110 -36.11 -5.73 13.81
CA SER A 110 -36.92 -5.26 14.93
C SER A 110 -37.75 -6.38 15.56
N ASP A 111 -37.99 -7.46 14.82
CA ASP A 111 -38.81 -8.58 15.22
C ASP A 111 -38.00 -9.86 15.44
N MET A 112 -37.73 -10.19 16.71
CA MET A 112 -37.47 -11.59 17.07
C MET A 112 -38.80 -12.38 17.15
N SER A 113 -39.79 -12.08 16.33
CA SER A 113 -41.17 -12.55 16.54
C SER A 113 -41.28 -14.07 16.64
N PRO A 114 -42.21 -14.60 17.47
CA PRO A 114 -42.47 -16.03 17.56
C PRO A 114 -42.72 -16.67 16.19
N PRO A 115 -42.30 -17.92 15.95
CA PRO A 115 -41.85 -18.92 16.93
C PRO A 115 -40.33 -18.98 17.17
N ASN A 116 -39.51 -18.25 16.41
CA ASN A 116 -38.05 -18.44 16.39
C ASN A 116 -37.26 -17.54 17.35
N GLN A 117 -37.93 -16.74 18.18
CA GLN A 117 -37.36 -15.79 19.14
C GLN A 117 -36.22 -16.37 20.00
N LYS A 118 -36.46 -17.55 20.57
CA LYS A 118 -35.49 -18.25 21.42
C LYS A 118 -34.23 -18.64 20.63
N ASN A 119 -34.41 -19.15 19.42
CA ASN A 119 -33.31 -19.63 18.58
C ASN A 119 -32.47 -18.45 18.07
N ILE A 120 -33.12 -17.39 17.59
CA ILE A 120 -32.45 -16.17 17.11
C ILE A 120 -31.66 -15.50 18.25
N CYS A 121 -32.27 -15.35 19.43
CA CYS A 121 -31.57 -14.81 20.60
C CYS A 121 -30.40 -15.69 21.04
N SER A 122 -30.58 -17.02 21.06
CA SER A 122 -29.50 -17.96 21.38
C SER A 122 -28.33 -17.87 20.40
N LEU A 123 -28.60 -17.76 19.09
CA LEU A 123 -27.57 -17.62 18.07
C LEU A 123 -26.83 -16.29 18.22
N PHE A 124 -27.56 -15.20 18.44
CA PHE A 124 -26.97 -13.89 18.66
C PHE A 124 -26.07 -13.85 19.89
N LEU A 125 -26.52 -14.38 21.03
CA LEU A 125 -25.71 -14.42 22.25
C LEU A 125 -24.49 -15.33 22.11
N LYS A 126 -24.64 -16.46 21.40
CA LYS A 126 -23.50 -17.33 21.08
C LYS A 126 -22.48 -16.61 20.21
N GLU A 127 -22.93 -15.86 19.20
CA GLU A 127 -22.06 -15.04 18.38
C GLU A 127 -21.36 -13.98 19.23
N CYS A 128 -22.05 -13.39 20.21
CA CYS A 128 -21.51 -12.48 21.21
C CYS A 128 -20.60 -13.16 22.27
N ASP A 129 -20.11 -14.37 22.02
CA ASP A 129 -19.17 -15.10 22.89
C ASP A 129 -19.69 -15.39 24.31
N PHE A 130 -21.02 -15.44 24.50
CA PHE A 130 -21.61 -15.91 25.76
C PHE A 130 -21.51 -17.44 25.86
N SER A 131 -21.29 -17.95 27.07
CA SER A 131 -21.25 -19.40 27.29
C SER A 131 -22.62 -20.03 27.09
N SER A 132 -22.66 -21.28 26.60
CA SER A 132 -23.92 -22.01 26.41
C SER A 132 -24.75 -22.13 27.71
N ASP A 133 -24.09 -22.22 28.86
CA ASP A 133 -24.74 -22.29 30.18
C ASP A 133 -25.39 -20.95 30.54
N ASP A 134 -24.69 -19.84 30.36
CA ASP A 134 -25.25 -18.50 30.60
C ASP A 134 -26.43 -18.20 29.68
N ILE A 135 -26.34 -18.59 28.40
CA ILE A 135 -27.43 -18.45 27.43
C ILE A 135 -28.66 -19.25 27.89
N GLN A 136 -28.48 -20.51 28.32
CA GLN A 136 -29.59 -21.33 28.78
C GLN A 136 -30.25 -20.75 30.04
N LYS A 137 -29.46 -20.28 31.02
CA LYS A 137 -29.96 -19.62 32.23
C LYS A 137 -30.72 -18.35 31.91
N PHE A 138 -30.19 -17.52 31.02
CA PHE A 138 -30.84 -16.29 30.57
C PHE A 138 -32.18 -16.59 29.89
N LEU A 139 -32.21 -17.50 28.91
CA LEU A 139 -33.43 -17.85 28.19
C LEU A 139 -34.49 -18.48 29.10
N ALA A 140 -34.08 -19.34 30.06
CA ALA A 140 -34.98 -19.90 31.05
C ALA A 140 -35.59 -18.80 31.94
N TRP A 141 -34.77 -17.82 32.36
CA TRP A 141 -35.22 -16.68 33.14
C TRP A 141 -36.19 -15.79 32.35
N VAL A 142 -35.88 -15.43 31.10
CA VAL A 142 -36.78 -14.62 30.24
C VAL A 142 -38.12 -15.33 30.05
N ASN A 143 -38.12 -16.65 29.82
CA ASN A 143 -39.34 -17.43 29.70
C ASN A 143 -40.21 -17.34 30.98
N SER A 144 -39.55 -17.40 32.15
CA SER A 144 -40.24 -17.33 33.45
C SER A 144 -40.81 -15.96 33.78
N VAL A 145 -40.18 -14.87 33.32
CA VAL A 145 -40.56 -13.49 33.69
C VAL A 145 -41.53 -12.88 32.69
N SER A 146 -41.33 -13.09 31.39
CA SER A 146 -42.08 -12.39 30.33
C SER A 146 -42.59 -13.29 29.22
N SER A 147 -42.33 -14.60 29.29
CA SER A 147 -42.65 -15.57 28.23
C SER A 147 -42.22 -15.07 26.84
N TYR A 148 -41.06 -14.41 26.78
CA TYR A 148 -40.47 -13.79 25.59
C TYR A 148 -41.28 -12.66 24.92
N LYS A 149 -42.47 -12.31 25.41
CA LYS A 149 -43.37 -11.32 24.76
C LYS A 149 -42.73 -9.97 24.50
N HIS A 150 -41.74 -9.60 25.30
CA HIS A 150 -41.07 -8.31 25.19
C HIS A 150 -39.63 -8.42 24.70
N LEU A 151 -39.04 -9.60 24.51
CA LEU A 151 -37.62 -9.70 24.16
C LEU A 151 -37.37 -9.32 22.70
N ASN A 152 -36.61 -8.26 22.44
CA ASN A 152 -36.16 -7.90 21.10
C ASN A 152 -34.71 -7.39 21.15
N PHE A 153 -34.11 -7.08 20.00
CA PHE A 153 -32.72 -6.63 19.99
C PHE A 153 -32.53 -5.22 20.56
N GLU A 154 -33.58 -4.39 20.59
CA GLU A 154 -33.53 -3.06 21.19
C GLU A 154 -33.40 -3.13 22.72
N ASN A 155 -34.07 -4.10 23.35
CA ASN A 155 -34.08 -4.24 24.82
C ASN A 155 -33.31 -5.45 25.36
N ILE A 156 -32.69 -6.27 24.50
CA ILE A 156 -31.89 -7.43 24.93
C ILE A 156 -30.82 -7.02 25.95
N ARG A 157 -30.22 -5.85 25.77
CA ARG A 157 -29.23 -5.29 26.69
C ARG A 157 -29.80 -5.01 28.07
N GLU A 158 -30.92 -4.30 28.14
CA GLU A 158 -31.58 -3.97 29.41
C GLU A 158 -32.10 -5.23 30.10
N THR A 159 -32.56 -6.19 29.31
CA THR A 159 -33.01 -7.50 29.77
C THR A 159 -31.86 -8.31 30.37
N LEU A 160 -30.69 -8.34 29.72
CA LEU A 160 -29.45 -8.95 30.25
C LEU A 160 -29.01 -8.30 31.56
N LYS A 161 -29.01 -6.96 31.63
CA LYS A 161 -28.70 -6.22 32.88
C LYS A 161 -29.64 -6.61 34.02
N THR A 162 -30.92 -6.76 33.70
CA THR A 162 -31.95 -7.13 34.69
C THR A 162 -31.78 -8.58 35.14
N PHE A 163 -31.46 -9.48 34.22
CA PHE A 163 -31.12 -10.87 34.50
C PHE A 163 -29.94 -10.98 35.48
N TYR A 164 -28.80 -10.34 35.17
CA TYR A 164 -27.63 -10.40 36.04
C TYR A 164 -27.86 -9.76 37.42
N LYS A 165 -28.65 -8.68 37.49
CA LYS A 165 -29.10 -8.11 38.78
C LYS A 165 -29.96 -9.10 39.58
N ALA A 166 -30.85 -9.83 38.93
CA ALA A 166 -31.69 -10.84 39.57
C ALA A 166 -30.88 -12.06 40.03
N GLU A 167 -29.89 -12.48 39.25
CA GLU A 167 -29.01 -13.61 39.56
C GLU A 167 -28.04 -13.27 40.72
N ALA A 168 -27.49 -12.06 40.75
CA ALA A 168 -26.68 -11.56 41.86
C ALA A 168 -27.46 -11.53 43.19
N ARG A 169 -28.74 -11.15 43.15
CA ARG A 169 -29.63 -11.17 44.33
C ARG A 169 -29.90 -12.59 44.85
N LYS A 170 -29.94 -13.60 43.97
CA LYS A 170 -30.13 -15.01 44.36
C LYS A 170 -28.87 -15.63 44.97
N ASN A 171 -27.69 -15.21 44.54
CA ASN A 171 -26.43 -15.88 44.88
C ASN A 171 -25.61 -15.21 46.00
N GLN A 172 -26.07 -14.12 46.62
CA GLN A 172 -25.35 -13.32 47.64
C GLN A 172 -23.88 -12.97 47.30
N LYS A 173 -23.48 -13.08 46.03
CA LYS A 173 -22.14 -12.72 45.56
C LYS A 173 -22.13 -11.25 45.13
N LYS A 174 -21.06 -10.53 45.46
CA LYS A 174 -20.81 -9.18 44.94
C LYS A 174 -20.93 -9.22 43.42
N PRO A 175 -21.59 -8.23 42.81
CA PRO A 175 -21.76 -8.24 41.38
C PRO A 175 -20.42 -7.97 40.71
N ALA A 176 -19.88 -8.95 39.99
CA ALA A 176 -18.80 -8.74 39.01
C ALA A 176 -19.41 -8.06 37.77
N GLN A 177 -19.98 -6.87 37.96
CA GLN A 177 -21.04 -6.34 37.10
C GLN A 177 -20.56 -5.64 35.84
N ASN A 178 -19.29 -5.25 35.75
CA ASN A 178 -18.81 -4.47 34.59
C ASN A 178 -18.00 -5.28 33.60
N GLU A 179 -17.36 -6.38 34.01
CA GLU A 179 -16.37 -7.01 33.14
C GLU A 179 -16.96 -7.85 32.00
N GLN A 180 -18.11 -8.49 32.15
CA GLN A 180 -18.61 -9.41 31.12
C GLN A 180 -19.55 -8.73 30.11
N GLU A 181 -20.30 -7.70 30.52
CA GLU A 181 -21.14 -6.86 29.63
C GLU A 181 -20.30 -5.94 28.74
N GLU A 182 -19.12 -5.50 29.20
CA GLU A 182 -18.19 -4.69 28.39
C GLU A 182 -17.33 -5.53 27.43
N LYS A 183 -17.17 -6.85 27.67
CA LYS A 183 -16.25 -7.69 26.89
C LYS A 183 -16.81 -8.17 25.55
N SER A 184 -18.13 -8.24 25.37
CA SER A 184 -18.69 -8.70 24.10
C SER A 184 -18.86 -7.55 23.11
N PHE A 185 -17.82 -7.30 22.31
CA PHE A 185 -17.82 -6.27 21.27
C PHE A 185 -18.95 -6.40 20.25
N LYS A 186 -19.53 -7.60 20.08
CA LYS A 186 -20.65 -7.79 19.14
C LYS A 186 -21.97 -7.22 19.67
N LEU A 187 -22.10 -7.01 20.99
CA LEU A 187 -23.19 -6.21 21.57
C LEU A 187 -23.00 -4.70 21.35
N VAL A 188 -21.77 -4.23 21.19
CA VAL A 188 -21.43 -2.82 20.95
C VAL A 188 -21.90 -2.37 19.57
N ILE A 189 -21.97 -3.28 18.60
CA ILE A 189 -22.51 -3.04 17.25
C ILE A 189 -23.96 -2.53 17.30
N LEU A 190 -24.74 -2.95 18.30
CA LEU A 190 -26.12 -2.48 18.48
C LEU A 190 -26.22 -0.98 18.78
N TRP A 191 -25.11 -0.33 19.17
CA TRP A 191 -25.11 1.09 19.57
C TRP A 191 -24.80 2.02 18.40
N PHE A 192 -24.44 1.47 17.23
CA PHE A 192 -23.96 2.25 16.09
C PHE A 192 -24.78 1.94 14.81
N PRO A 193 -26.07 2.28 14.79
CA PRO A 193 -26.94 1.97 13.65
C PRO A 193 -26.46 2.63 12.36
N LYS A 194 -25.95 3.87 12.40
CA LYS A 194 -25.46 4.54 11.18
C LYS A 194 -24.17 3.93 10.68
N VAL A 195 -23.28 3.50 11.58
CA VAL A 195 -22.11 2.71 11.20
C VAL A 195 -22.55 1.46 10.42
N MET A 196 -23.55 0.73 10.90
CA MET A 196 -24.03 -0.49 10.23
C MET A 196 -24.76 -0.21 8.91
N GLU A 197 -25.45 0.92 8.82
CA GLU A 197 -26.15 1.33 7.60
C GLU A 197 -25.20 1.80 6.50
N PHE A 198 -24.23 2.67 6.84
CA PHE A 198 -23.47 3.42 5.84
C PHE A 198 -22.01 2.97 5.68
N LEU A 199 -21.35 2.55 6.76
CA LEU A 199 -19.92 2.22 6.70
C LEU A 199 -19.57 1.04 5.76
N PRO A 200 -20.39 -0.02 5.61
CA PRO A 200 -20.13 -1.06 4.62
C PRO A 200 -20.10 -0.54 3.18
N VAL A 201 -20.90 0.49 2.88
CA VAL A 201 -20.99 1.12 1.56
C VAL A 201 -19.85 2.11 1.36
N LEU A 202 -19.61 2.96 2.35
CA LEU A 202 -18.61 4.03 2.26
C LEU A 202 -17.17 3.51 2.35
N LEU A 203 -16.90 2.54 3.23
CA LEU A 203 -15.55 2.09 3.60
C LEU A 203 -15.50 0.55 3.72
N PRO A 204 -15.82 -0.19 2.64
CA PRO A 204 -15.99 -1.65 2.67
C PRO A 204 -14.75 -2.41 3.15
N ARG A 205 -13.55 -1.92 2.79
CA ARG A 205 -12.27 -2.53 3.19
C ARG A 205 -11.97 -2.36 4.69
N HIS A 206 -12.47 -1.30 5.32
CA HIS A 206 -12.23 -1.02 6.74
C HIS A 206 -13.33 -1.55 7.64
N PHE A 207 -14.56 -1.68 7.15
CA PHE A 207 -15.75 -2.06 7.93
C PHE A 207 -15.51 -3.29 8.82
N LYS A 208 -15.13 -4.43 8.23
CA LYS A 208 -14.94 -5.68 9.00
C LYS A 208 -13.84 -5.55 10.04
N ARG A 209 -12.76 -4.85 9.73
CA ARG A 209 -11.65 -4.62 10.66
C ARG A 209 -12.06 -3.72 11.81
N LEU A 210 -12.81 -2.65 11.54
CA LEU A 210 -13.31 -1.73 12.55
C LEU A 210 -14.26 -2.43 13.52
N ILE A 211 -15.22 -3.19 13.00
CA ILE A 211 -16.15 -3.97 13.82
C ILE A 211 -15.42 -5.02 14.66
N ASN A 212 -14.41 -5.71 14.09
CA ASN A 212 -13.65 -6.74 14.81
C ASN A 212 -12.59 -6.17 15.78
N SER A 213 -12.11 -4.95 15.54
CA SER A 213 -11.08 -4.32 16.38
C SER A 213 -11.56 -4.00 17.79
N GLY A 214 -12.89 -3.91 17.98
CA GLY A 214 -13.50 -3.60 19.27
C GLY A 214 -13.25 -2.17 19.76
N SER A 215 -12.68 -1.27 18.96
CA SER A 215 -12.47 0.11 19.40
C SER A 215 -13.78 0.88 19.44
N LYS A 216 -14.46 0.83 20.59
CA LYS A 216 -15.71 1.55 20.84
C LYS A 216 -15.55 3.05 20.61
N GLU A 217 -14.45 3.64 21.05
CA GLU A 217 -14.15 5.07 20.87
C GLU A 217 -14.11 5.48 19.39
N VAL A 218 -13.52 4.64 18.52
CA VAL A 218 -13.48 4.91 17.08
C VAL A 218 -14.87 4.78 16.47
N LEU A 219 -15.65 3.77 16.86
CA LEU A 219 -17.02 3.60 16.38
C LEU A 219 -17.96 4.73 16.82
N GLU A 220 -17.84 5.21 18.07
CA GLU A 220 -18.59 6.38 18.57
C GLU A 220 -18.31 7.63 17.73
N LYS A 221 -17.03 7.90 17.44
CA LYS A 221 -16.64 9.01 16.58
C LYS A 221 -17.16 8.86 15.16
N ILE A 222 -17.14 7.66 14.58
CA ILE A 222 -17.68 7.44 13.24
C ILE A 222 -19.21 7.66 13.23
N GLU A 223 -19.93 7.14 14.23
CA GLU A 223 -21.38 7.35 14.37
C GLU A 223 -21.73 8.85 14.49
N GLU A 224 -20.92 9.61 15.23
CA GLU A 224 -21.04 11.07 15.33
C GLU A 224 -20.77 11.75 13.99
N ILE A 225 -19.68 11.40 13.29
CA ILE A 225 -19.34 11.93 11.97
C ILE A 225 -20.47 11.67 10.97
N LEU A 226 -20.98 10.44 10.91
CA LEU A 226 -22.12 10.06 10.06
C LEU A 226 -23.40 10.80 10.43
N SER A 227 -23.50 11.33 11.65
CA SER A 227 -24.65 12.09 12.13
C SER A 227 -24.61 13.57 11.82
N ILE A 228 -23.42 14.18 11.84
CA ILE A 228 -23.29 15.63 11.81
C ILE A 228 -22.56 16.09 10.54
N HIS A 229 -21.44 15.45 10.19
CA HIS A 229 -20.52 15.90 9.13
C HIS A 229 -19.99 14.73 8.29
N PRO A 230 -20.85 14.00 7.56
CA PRO A 230 -20.46 12.76 6.87
C PRO A 230 -19.38 12.98 5.80
N TRP A 231 -19.27 14.19 5.24
CA TRP A 231 -18.27 14.55 4.24
C TRP A 231 -16.82 14.36 4.73
N LYS A 232 -16.58 14.39 6.05
CA LYS A 232 -15.24 14.16 6.61
C LYS A 232 -14.66 12.80 6.22
N LEU A 233 -15.51 11.80 6.01
CA LEU A 233 -15.08 10.46 5.59
C LEU A 233 -14.54 10.44 4.16
N GLY A 234 -14.83 11.46 3.35
CA GLY A 234 -14.31 11.59 1.98
C GLY A 234 -12.92 12.20 1.86
N PHE A 235 -12.22 12.41 2.98
CA PHE A 235 -10.87 12.97 2.99
C PHE A 235 -9.93 12.13 3.85
N ASN A 236 -8.98 11.42 3.21
CA ASN A 236 -8.02 10.52 3.87
C ASN A 236 -7.28 11.15 5.07
N LYS A 237 -6.89 12.42 4.95
CA LYS A 237 -6.11 13.10 5.97
C LYS A 237 -6.95 13.48 7.18
N ILE A 238 -8.25 13.73 6.99
CA ILE A 238 -9.19 13.96 8.10
C ILE A 238 -9.45 12.66 8.83
N THR A 239 -9.74 11.57 8.10
CA THR A 239 -9.98 10.25 8.71
C THR A 239 -8.73 9.75 9.44
N TYR A 240 -7.53 9.95 8.91
CA TYR A 240 -6.30 9.64 9.64
C TYR A 240 -6.13 10.50 10.90
N ARG A 241 -6.31 11.82 10.81
CA ARG A 241 -6.14 12.73 11.96
C ARG A 241 -7.13 12.44 13.09
N GLU A 242 -8.41 12.23 12.76
CA GLU A 242 -9.50 12.12 13.73
C GLU A 242 -9.74 10.67 14.21
N LEU A 243 -9.50 9.68 13.35
CA LEU A 243 -9.83 8.26 13.59
C LEU A 243 -8.62 7.31 13.54
N LYS A 244 -7.43 7.78 13.15
CA LYS A 244 -6.22 6.94 12.97
C LYS A 244 -6.42 5.79 11.97
N LEU A 245 -7.27 6.02 10.96
CA LEU A 245 -7.52 5.08 9.88
C LEU A 245 -6.59 5.39 8.70
N LEU A 246 -5.74 4.42 8.33
CA LEU A 246 -4.81 4.56 7.22
C LEU A 246 -5.55 4.32 5.90
N ARG A 247 -5.30 5.20 4.91
CA ARG A 247 -5.87 5.09 3.54
C ARG A 247 -7.39 4.93 3.53
N CYS A 248 -8.07 5.65 4.41
CA CYS A 248 -9.50 5.52 4.62
C CYS A 248 -10.20 6.72 4.01
N GLU A 249 -10.80 6.53 2.84
CA GLU A 249 -11.51 7.60 2.13
C GLU A 249 -12.75 7.04 1.46
N ALA A 250 -13.89 7.67 1.65
CA ALA A 250 -15.12 7.32 0.98
C ALA A 250 -15.22 8.08 -0.35
N SER A 251 -15.43 7.36 -1.45
CA SER A 251 -15.55 7.97 -2.77
C SER A 251 -16.86 8.74 -2.93
N TRP A 252 -16.88 9.71 -3.85
CA TRP A 252 -18.10 10.44 -4.19
C TRP A 252 -19.23 9.49 -4.67
N VAL A 253 -18.86 8.44 -5.40
CA VAL A 253 -19.81 7.41 -5.86
C VAL A 253 -20.45 6.68 -4.68
N ALA A 254 -19.67 6.35 -3.65
CA ALA A 254 -20.21 5.70 -2.44
C ALA A 254 -21.17 6.62 -1.68
N PHE A 255 -20.88 7.93 -1.60
CA PHE A 255 -21.81 8.90 -1.03
C PHE A 255 -23.10 9.03 -1.84
N CYS A 256 -23.03 8.97 -3.18
CA CYS A 256 -24.22 8.97 -4.04
C CYS A 256 -25.16 7.78 -3.78
N GLN A 257 -24.61 6.64 -3.32
CA GLN A 257 -25.41 5.48 -2.91
C GLN A 257 -26.10 5.67 -1.54
N CYS A 258 -25.78 6.74 -0.81
CA CYS A 258 -26.34 7.06 0.50
C CYS A 258 -27.08 8.42 0.48
N PRO A 259 -28.27 8.55 -0.15
CA PRO A 259 -28.96 9.84 -0.29
C PRO A 259 -29.26 10.55 1.04
N SER A 260 -29.51 9.80 2.11
CA SER A 260 -29.74 10.33 3.45
C SER A 260 -28.52 11.07 4.02
N LEU A 261 -27.30 10.62 3.71
CA LEU A 261 -26.07 11.32 4.11
C LEU A 261 -25.84 12.57 3.26
N LEU A 262 -26.17 12.54 1.97
CA LEU A 262 -26.07 13.72 1.10
C LEU A 262 -26.98 14.86 1.56
N GLN A 263 -28.12 14.55 2.18
CA GLN A 263 -29.02 15.59 2.73
C GLN A 263 -28.42 16.31 3.95
N LEU A 264 -27.46 15.68 4.65
CA LEU A 264 -26.77 16.29 5.78
C LEU A 264 -25.60 17.20 5.35
N MET A 265 -25.21 17.15 4.08
CA MET A 265 -24.12 17.95 3.52
C MET A 265 -24.65 19.20 2.82
N THR A 266 -23.93 20.31 3.00
CA THR A 266 -24.10 21.53 2.21
C THR A 266 -23.64 21.30 0.76
N ASN A 267 -24.08 22.17 -0.16
CA ASN A 267 -23.60 22.12 -1.55
C ASN A 267 -22.08 22.33 -1.63
N LEU A 268 -21.54 23.26 -0.82
CA LEU A 268 -20.11 23.52 -0.71
C LEU A 268 -19.31 22.24 -0.37
N GLU A 269 -19.78 21.45 0.60
CA GLU A 269 -19.11 20.20 1.00
C GLU A 269 -19.19 19.13 -0.10
N LYS A 270 -20.31 19.05 -0.82
CA LYS A 270 -20.48 18.13 -1.96
C LYS A 270 -19.54 18.51 -3.11
N ASP A 271 -19.53 19.78 -3.48
CA ASP A 271 -18.69 20.31 -4.54
C ASP A 271 -17.20 20.12 -4.21
N ALA A 272 -16.82 20.33 -2.94
CA ALA A 272 -15.47 20.05 -2.45
C ALA A 272 -15.06 18.57 -2.61
N LEU A 273 -15.95 17.61 -2.31
CA LEU A 273 -15.69 16.19 -2.52
C LEU A 273 -15.50 15.85 -4.00
N VAL A 274 -16.33 16.42 -4.88
CA VAL A 274 -16.23 16.23 -6.34
C VAL A 274 -14.92 16.80 -6.87
N ILE A 275 -14.56 18.03 -6.49
CA ILE A 275 -13.31 18.68 -6.88
C ILE A 275 -12.10 17.88 -6.41
N TYR A 276 -12.10 17.45 -5.14
CA TYR A 276 -11.00 16.66 -4.59
C TYR A 276 -10.84 15.32 -5.31
N SER A 277 -11.95 14.63 -5.60
CA SER A 277 -11.95 13.39 -6.38
C SER A 277 -11.40 13.60 -7.79
N LYS A 278 -11.85 14.65 -8.49
CA LYS A 278 -11.38 14.98 -9.85
C LYS A 278 -9.91 15.37 -9.86
N LEU A 279 -9.45 16.14 -8.87
CA LEU A 279 -8.04 16.50 -8.73
C LEU A 279 -7.17 15.25 -8.52
N LYS A 280 -7.57 14.34 -7.63
CA LYS A 280 -6.89 13.04 -7.44
C LYS A 280 -6.86 12.21 -8.71
N GLN A 281 -7.97 12.15 -9.44
CA GLN A 281 -8.07 11.42 -10.70
C GLN A 281 -7.07 11.97 -11.72
N ILE A 282 -7.03 13.30 -11.93
CA ILE A 282 -6.11 13.93 -12.88
C ILE A 282 -4.65 13.67 -12.49
N CYS A 283 -4.29 13.85 -11.21
CA CYS A 283 -2.95 13.58 -10.72
C CYS A 283 -2.53 12.13 -10.95
N ARG A 284 -3.45 11.18 -10.72
CA ARG A 284 -3.20 9.74 -10.87
C ARG A 284 -3.09 9.30 -12.32
N GLU A 285 -3.99 9.76 -13.19
CA GLU A 285 -4.06 9.32 -14.59
C GLU A 285 -2.99 9.99 -15.46
N LEU A 286 -2.69 11.27 -15.22
CA LEU A 286 -1.75 12.04 -16.03
C LEU A 286 -0.35 12.15 -15.39
N GLY A 287 -0.20 11.71 -14.14
CA GLY A 287 1.05 11.85 -13.39
C GLY A 287 1.38 13.31 -13.01
N HIS A 288 0.38 14.19 -12.98
CA HIS A 288 0.57 15.60 -12.61
C HIS A 288 0.70 15.77 -11.08
N THR A 289 1.66 16.59 -10.65
CA THR A 289 1.79 17.01 -9.23
C THR A 289 0.85 18.16 -8.87
N CYS A 290 0.52 19.01 -9.85
CA CYS A 290 -0.39 20.13 -9.73
C CYS A 290 -1.15 20.38 -11.03
N ILE A 291 -2.21 21.18 -10.92
CA ILE A 291 -3.02 21.64 -12.05
C ILE A 291 -3.23 23.15 -11.96
N GLU A 292 -3.26 23.82 -13.10
CA GLU A 292 -3.66 25.23 -13.17
C GLU A 292 -5.16 25.37 -12.85
N GLU A 293 -5.51 26.45 -12.15
CA GLU A 293 -6.89 26.73 -11.74
C GLU A 293 -7.86 26.81 -12.93
N ASP A 294 -7.45 27.42 -14.04
CA ASP A 294 -8.26 27.55 -15.25
C ASP A 294 -8.55 26.18 -15.88
N ASN A 295 -7.56 25.29 -15.90
CA ASN A 295 -7.71 23.94 -16.45
C ASN A 295 -8.64 23.09 -15.58
N LEU A 296 -8.49 23.16 -14.24
CA LEU A 296 -9.41 22.46 -13.32
C LEU A 296 -10.84 22.96 -13.47
N THR A 297 -11.02 24.28 -13.61
CA THR A 297 -12.36 24.86 -13.73
C THR A 297 -13.00 24.52 -15.08
N SER A 298 -12.22 24.48 -16.16
CA SER A 298 -12.66 24.02 -17.47
C SER A 298 -13.16 22.57 -17.41
N GLU A 299 -12.42 21.67 -16.77
CA GLU A 299 -12.79 20.26 -16.57
C GLU A 299 -14.09 20.08 -15.76
N LEU A 300 -14.40 21.02 -14.88
CA LEU A 300 -15.57 20.97 -13.98
C LEU A 300 -16.78 21.79 -14.49
N SER A 301 -16.63 22.51 -15.60
CA SER A 301 -17.65 23.42 -16.14
C SER A 301 -19.00 22.74 -16.47
N GLY A 302 -19.00 21.42 -16.72
CA GLY A 302 -20.21 20.62 -16.91
C GLY A 302 -20.93 20.20 -15.63
N HIS A 303 -20.28 20.32 -14.47
CA HIS A 303 -20.79 19.85 -13.18
C HIS A 303 -21.15 20.99 -12.22
N MET A 304 -20.44 22.12 -12.26
CA MET A 304 -20.62 23.23 -11.32
C MET A 304 -20.17 24.57 -11.92
N SER A 305 -20.59 25.68 -11.30
CA SER A 305 -20.21 27.02 -11.75
C SER A 305 -18.79 27.40 -11.33
N PHE A 306 -18.15 28.32 -12.07
CA PHE A 306 -16.83 28.86 -11.71
C PHE A 306 -16.76 29.38 -10.27
N HIS A 307 -17.82 30.05 -9.81
CA HIS A 307 -17.90 30.59 -8.46
C HIS A 307 -17.93 29.48 -7.40
N ASP A 308 -18.64 28.39 -7.66
CA ASP A 308 -18.74 27.26 -6.72
C ASP A 308 -17.41 26.49 -6.64
N VAL A 309 -16.68 26.38 -7.77
CA VAL A 309 -15.30 25.84 -7.80
C VAL A 309 -14.40 26.66 -6.89
N TRP A 310 -14.40 27.98 -7.04
CA TRP A 310 -13.56 28.87 -6.22
C TRP A 310 -13.88 28.79 -4.73
N GLN A 311 -15.17 28.82 -4.36
CA GLN A 311 -15.59 28.70 -2.97
C GLN A 311 -15.17 27.35 -2.36
N SER A 312 -15.33 26.27 -3.12
CA SER A 312 -14.98 24.92 -2.69
C SER A 312 -13.46 24.73 -2.59
N LEU A 313 -12.67 25.30 -3.51
CA LEU A 313 -11.21 25.31 -3.42
C LEU A 313 -10.73 26.07 -2.18
N LYS A 314 -11.36 27.21 -1.86
CA LYS A 314 -11.06 27.94 -0.64
C LYS A 314 -11.37 27.08 0.59
N PHE A 315 -12.54 26.42 0.62
CA PHE A 315 -12.88 25.49 1.69
C PHE A 315 -11.86 24.36 1.83
N LEU A 316 -11.49 23.69 0.72
CA LEU A 316 -10.48 22.61 0.69
C LEU A 316 -9.11 23.09 1.21
N LYS A 317 -8.74 24.34 0.93
CA LYS A 317 -7.52 24.96 1.45
C LYS A 317 -7.62 25.18 2.96
N ASP A 318 -8.75 25.68 3.45
CA ASP A 318 -8.98 25.96 4.87
C ASP A 318 -8.97 24.67 5.71
N ILE A 319 -9.49 23.57 5.18
CA ILE A 319 -9.41 22.25 5.84
C ILE A 319 -8.07 21.54 5.64
N GLY A 320 -7.16 22.11 4.83
CA GLY A 320 -5.79 21.62 4.63
C GLY A 320 -5.68 20.41 3.70
N MET A 321 -6.60 20.25 2.75
CA MET A 321 -6.60 19.18 1.74
C MET A 321 -5.87 19.58 0.44
N VAL A 322 -5.88 20.87 0.10
CA VAL A 322 -5.18 21.41 -1.07
C VAL A 322 -4.33 22.61 -0.70
N THR A 323 -3.32 22.90 -1.54
CA THR A 323 -2.54 24.13 -1.48
C THR A 323 -2.67 24.85 -2.82
N CYS A 324 -2.99 26.15 -2.77
CA CYS A 324 -3.03 26.99 -3.96
C CYS A 324 -1.89 28.00 -3.91
N GLU A 325 -0.98 27.95 -4.88
CA GLU A 325 0.17 28.85 -5.00
C GLU A 325 0.27 29.36 -6.45
N LYS A 326 0.24 30.69 -6.65
CA LYS A 326 0.47 31.35 -7.96
C LYS A 326 -0.42 30.81 -9.10
N GLY A 327 -1.67 30.47 -8.82
CA GLY A 327 -2.62 29.94 -9.82
C GLY A 327 -2.53 28.42 -10.04
N TRP A 328 -1.65 27.73 -9.31
CA TRP A 328 -1.53 26.27 -9.31
C TRP A 328 -2.17 25.68 -8.08
N ILE A 329 -2.86 24.57 -8.27
CA ILE A 329 -3.57 23.81 -7.24
C ILE A 329 -2.86 22.47 -7.07
N PHE A 330 -2.50 22.18 -5.83
CA PHE A 330 -1.82 20.95 -5.42
C PHE A 330 -2.68 20.20 -4.43
N LEU A 331 -2.69 18.87 -4.52
CA LEU A 331 -3.02 18.05 -3.34
C LEU A 331 -1.99 18.35 -2.25
N TYR A 332 -2.46 18.52 -1.01
CA TYR A 332 -1.58 18.93 0.08
C TYR A 332 -0.34 18.03 0.22
N ASP A 333 -0.53 16.71 0.16
CA ASP A 333 0.56 15.75 0.36
C ASP A 333 1.58 15.82 -0.77
N LEU A 334 1.13 16.01 -2.02
CA LEU A 334 2.02 16.21 -3.17
C LEU A 334 2.82 17.50 -3.06
N TYR A 335 2.19 18.59 -2.60
CA TYR A 335 2.90 19.85 -2.34
C TYR A 335 3.96 19.70 -1.24
N GLN A 336 3.62 19.03 -0.14
CA GLN A 336 4.61 18.78 0.92
C GLN A 336 5.75 17.88 0.45
N ALA A 337 5.45 16.86 -0.36
CA ALA A 337 6.46 16.00 -0.96
C ALA A 337 7.39 16.80 -1.87
N GLU A 338 6.85 17.62 -2.78
CA GLU A 338 7.65 18.46 -3.68
C GLU A 338 8.52 19.46 -2.91
N LYS A 339 7.94 20.15 -1.92
CA LYS A 339 8.68 21.06 -1.05
C LYS A 339 9.77 20.35 -0.24
N GLY A 340 9.47 19.16 0.27
CA GLY A 340 10.42 18.31 1.00
C GLY A 340 11.59 17.87 0.13
N ILE A 341 11.30 17.44 -1.11
CA ILE A 341 12.31 17.09 -2.12
C ILE A 341 13.19 18.31 -2.43
N ALA A 342 12.58 19.46 -2.70
CA ALA A 342 13.31 20.68 -3.01
C ALA A 342 14.20 21.15 -1.84
N SER A 343 13.70 21.09 -0.60
CA SER A 343 14.49 21.39 0.60
C SER A 343 15.65 20.43 0.75
N SER A 344 15.41 19.12 0.59
CA SER A 344 16.44 18.09 0.72
C SER A 344 17.54 18.26 -0.31
N ILE A 345 17.20 18.54 -1.57
CA ILE A 345 18.17 18.84 -2.62
C ILE A 345 18.95 20.12 -2.27
N SER A 346 18.27 21.19 -1.84
CA SER A 346 18.93 22.44 -1.44
C SER A 346 19.92 22.24 -0.30
N ASP A 347 19.56 21.43 0.69
CA ASP A 347 20.41 21.14 1.84
C ASP A 347 21.59 20.26 1.45
N LEU A 348 21.39 19.28 0.57
CA LEU A 348 22.47 18.47 0.00
C LEU A 348 23.45 19.33 -0.81
N MET A 349 22.97 20.30 -1.58
CA MET A 349 23.81 21.22 -2.36
C MET A 349 24.63 22.19 -1.51
N LYS A 350 24.19 22.49 -0.27
CA LYS A 350 24.91 23.39 0.66
C LYS A 350 25.99 22.67 1.48
N ARG A 351 26.00 21.33 1.49
CA ARG A 351 27.00 20.55 2.24
C ARG A 351 28.38 20.73 1.61
N PRO A 352 29.46 20.63 2.41
CA PRO A 352 30.79 20.62 1.85
C PRO A 352 30.93 19.44 0.87
N PRO A 353 31.70 19.62 -0.21
CA PRO A 353 31.95 18.55 -1.15
C PRO A 353 32.57 17.34 -0.43
N TRP A 354 32.05 16.14 -0.71
CA TRP A 354 32.72 14.91 -0.29
C TRP A 354 33.98 14.73 -1.16
N HIS A 355 35.00 14.07 -0.63
CA HIS A 355 36.26 13.88 -1.35
C HIS A 355 36.64 12.42 -1.31
N LEU A 356 36.51 11.75 -2.46
CA LEU A 356 37.03 10.40 -2.66
C LEU A 356 38.42 10.54 -3.29
N GLN A 357 39.47 10.16 -2.55
CA GLN A 357 40.84 10.21 -3.06
C GLN A 357 41.07 9.07 -4.06
N VAL A 358 40.67 9.27 -5.32
CA VAL A 358 40.77 8.26 -6.37
C VAL A 358 41.37 8.85 -7.65
N ASP A 359 42.31 8.13 -8.24
CA ASP A 359 42.86 8.43 -9.55
C ASP A 359 41.90 7.97 -10.66
N VAL A 360 41.09 8.91 -11.17
CA VAL A 360 40.05 8.66 -12.19
C VAL A 360 40.63 8.01 -13.45
N LYS A 361 41.85 8.38 -13.86
CA LYS A 361 42.49 7.82 -15.06
C LYS A 361 42.82 6.34 -14.87
N LYS A 362 43.26 5.92 -13.68
CA LYS A 362 43.48 4.50 -13.36
C LYS A 362 42.18 3.70 -13.37
N VAL A 363 41.09 4.28 -12.88
CA VAL A 363 39.76 3.63 -12.92
C VAL A 363 39.34 3.40 -14.37
N LEU A 364 39.44 4.41 -15.22
CA LEU A 364 39.06 4.31 -16.64
C LEU A 364 40.01 3.47 -17.49
N ALA A 365 41.30 3.39 -17.14
CA ALA A 365 42.23 2.48 -17.80
C ALA A 365 41.87 1.01 -17.51
N SER A 366 41.47 0.69 -16.26
CA SER A 366 40.98 -0.65 -15.91
C SER A 366 39.75 -1.03 -16.76
N ILE A 367 38.93 -0.02 -17.12
CA ILE A 367 38.05 0.09 -18.31
C ILE A 367 38.24 -0.94 -19.41
N HIS A 368 39.36 -0.68 -20.08
CA HIS A 368 39.65 -0.98 -21.46
C HIS A 368 40.67 -2.11 -21.57
N THR A 369 41.28 -2.53 -20.46
CA THR A 369 42.06 -3.78 -20.40
C THR A 369 41.11 -4.99 -20.47
N PRO A 370 41.22 -5.84 -21.51
CA PRO A 370 40.54 -7.14 -21.50
C PRO A 370 41.09 -7.96 -20.34
N LYS A 371 40.22 -8.67 -19.63
CA LYS A 371 40.64 -9.74 -18.72
C LYS A 371 41.56 -10.69 -19.52
N PRO A 372 42.76 -11.05 -19.03
CA PRO A 372 43.43 -12.23 -19.56
C PRO A 372 42.52 -13.42 -19.30
N GLU A 373 42.29 -14.22 -20.33
CA GLU A 373 41.73 -15.55 -20.20
C GLU A 373 42.70 -16.37 -19.33
N ASP A 374 42.29 -16.65 -18.09
CA ASP A 374 42.95 -17.69 -17.31
C ASP A 374 42.73 -19.01 -18.05
N SER A 375 43.84 -19.53 -18.54
CA SER A 375 43.98 -20.79 -19.24
C SER A 375 44.59 -21.82 -18.28
N GLY A 376 43.97 -22.99 -18.22
CA GLY A 376 44.45 -24.20 -17.55
C GLY A 376 43.83 -24.43 -16.16
N SER A 377 43.26 -25.59 -15.82
CA SER A 377 43.20 -26.89 -16.50
C SER A 377 42.17 -27.80 -15.79
N ASP A 378 41.49 -28.61 -16.58
CA ASP A 378 40.98 -29.98 -16.36
C ASP A 378 40.16 -30.35 -15.12
N ASP A 379 38.89 -30.72 -15.34
CA ASP A 379 38.47 -32.12 -15.19
C ASP A 379 37.17 -32.41 -15.98
N GLU A 380 37.13 -33.63 -16.55
CA GLU A 380 36.07 -34.24 -17.38
C GLU A 380 34.69 -34.26 -16.67
N GLU A 381 33.53 -34.35 -17.30
CA GLU A 381 33.07 -35.41 -18.22
C GLU A 381 31.62 -35.08 -18.68
N SER A 382 31.17 -35.74 -19.75
CA SER A 382 29.79 -35.87 -20.28
C SER A 382 29.30 -34.88 -21.38
N LYS A 383 29.47 -35.33 -22.63
CA LYS A 383 28.52 -35.05 -23.73
C LYS A 383 27.29 -35.97 -23.60
N PRO A 384 26.16 -35.61 -24.22
CA PRO A 384 25.84 -36.34 -25.45
C PRO A 384 25.49 -35.41 -26.62
N ASN A 385 25.93 -35.83 -27.81
CA ASN A 385 25.48 -35.34 -29.10
C ASN A 385 24.05 -35.85 -29.37
N GLU A 386 23.19 -35.01 -29.96
CA GLU A 386 22.31 -35.47 -31.04
C GLU A 386 22.35 -34.48 -32.20
N THR A 387 22.36 -35.10 -33.37
CA THR A 387 22.62 -34.66 -34.74
C THR A 387 21.46 -33.91 -35.40
N GLY A 388 21.80 -33.00 -36.33
CA GLY A 388 20.84 -32.44 -37.29
C GLY A 388 21.40 -31.34 -38.19
N LEU A 389 22.25 -31.70 -39.15
CA LEU A 389 22.45 -31.00 -40.45
C LEU A 389 21.08 -30.85 -41.17
N GLU A 390 20.74 -29.92 -42.07
CA GLU A 390 21.47 -29.12 -43.05
C GLU A 390 20.49 -28.18 -43.81
N ASN A 391 21.04 -27.29 -44.65
CA ASN A 391 20.48 -26.53 -45.81
C ASN A 391 19.98 -25.09 -45.55
N SER A 392 20.74 -24.04 -45.95
CA SER A 392 21.04 -23.51 -47.32
C SER A 392 19.77 -23.04 -48.04
N LYS A 393 19.61 -21.86 -48.66
CA LYS A 393 20.39 -20.86 -49.43
C LYS A 393 19.70 -19.49 -49.19
N GLY A 394 20.29 -18.30 -49.27
CA GLY A 394 21.22 -17.75 -50.27
C GLY A 394 20.50 -16.61 -51.01
N ILE A 395 21.11 -15.41 -51.06
CA ILE A 395 21.11 -14.45 -52.18
C ILE A 395 22.28 -13.48 -51.92
N VAL A 396 23.19 -13.47 -52.90
CA VAL A 396 24.34 -12.57 -53.11
C VAL A 396 23.81 -11.41 -53.99
N ASP A 397 24.32 -10.18 -53.91
CA ASP A 397 25.33 -9.56 -54.84
C ASP A 397 25.27 -8.00 -54.68
N PRO A 398 26.14 -7.17 -55.32
CA PRO A 398 27.53 -6.84 -54.91
C PRO A 398 27.92 -5.34 -55.10
N GLY A 399 29.22 -5.05 -54.92
CA GLY A 399 29.96 -3.90 -55.53
C GLY A 399 30.22 -2.75 -54.55
N ASP A 400 31.43 -2.23 -54.34
CA ASP A 400 32.60 -2.12 -55.22
C ASP A 400 33.91 -2.36 -54.48
N SER A 401 34.81 -3.07 -55.17
CA SER A 401 36.24 -3.06 -54.91
C SER A 401 36.91 -2.01 -55.78
N ASP A 402 37.92 -1.31 -55.27
CA ASP A 402 39.08 -1.03 -56.11
C ASP A 402 40.37 -1.18 -55.31
N ASN A 403 41.26 -1.96 -55.93
CA ASN A 403 42.58 -2.38 -55.47
C ASN A 403 43.51 -1.18 -55.26
N LEU A 404 44.54 -1.35 -54.43
CA LEU A 404 45.93 -1.35 -54.93
C LEU A 404 46.88 -1.98 -53.90
N THR A 405 47.94 -2.57 -54.45
CA THR A 405 48.68 -3.72 -53.96
C THR A 405 50.13 -3.31 -53.72
N TRP A 406 50.63 -3.54 -52.49
CA TRP A 406 51.96 -4.02 -52.07
C TRP A 406 53.22 -3.14 -52.31
N ASP A 407 53.98 -2.88 -51.25
CA ASP A 407 55.39 -3.31 -51.15
C ASP A 407 55.88 -3.40 -49.69
N ASN A 408 56.75 -4.37 -49.43
CA ASN A 408 57.40 -4.70 -48.15
C ASN A 408 58.60 -3.78 -47.88
N GLY A 409 58.88 -3.50 -46.60
CA GLY A 409 60.16 -2.93 -46.18
C GLY A 409 60.20 -2.64 -44.68
N ASP A 410 60.92 -3.49 -43.95
CA ASP A 410 61.03 -3.52 -42.49
C ASP A 410 61.67 -2.28 -41.83
N ASN A 411 61.30 -2.12 -40.55
CA ASN A 411 62.00 -1.44 -39.45
C ASN A 411 62.13 0.09 -39.47
N GLU A 412 61.38 0.75 -38.58
CA GLU A 412 62.01 1.44 -37.45
C GLU A 412 61.00 1.84 -36.37
N THR A 413 61.46 1.66 -35.13
CA THR A 413 60.84 1.95 -33.85
C THR A 413 60.20 3.33 -33.76
N ASN A 414 58.91 3.37 -33.41
CA ASN A 414 58.35 4.31 -32.45
C ASN A 414 57.06 3.70 -31.89
N ALA A 415 57.19 3.01 -30.76
CA ALA A 415 56.07 2.68 -29.91
C ALA A 415 55.55 3.99 -29.30
N GLU A 416 54.75 4.72 -30.07
CA GLU A 416 53.79 5.66 -29.47
C GLU A 416 52.84 4.81 -28.63
N VAL A 417 53.00 4.97 -27.32
CA VAL A 417 52.02 4.56 -26.32
C VAL A 417 50.69 5.12 -26.82
N ASN A 418 49.82 4.24 -27.33
CA ASN A 418 48.43 4.57 -27.55
C ASN A 418 47.86 4.94 -26.17
N GLU A 419 47.88 6.23 -25.84
CA GLU A 419 46.97 6.82 -24.86
C GLU A 419 45.58 6.42 -25.34
N VAL A 420 45.05 5.36 -24.73
CA VAL A 420 43.67 4.91 -24.89
C VAL A 420 42.82 6.17 -24.81
N GLN A 421 42.18 6.57 -25.92
CA GLN A 421 41.29 7.73 -25.94
C GLN A 421 40.19 7.48 -24.91
N LEU A 422 40.36 8.02 -23.71
CA LEU A 422 39.42 7.89 -22.62
C LEU A 422 38.21 8.75 -22.95
N ASP A 423 37.02 8.19 -22.78
CA ASP A 423 35.76 8.91 -22.96
C ASP A 423 35.70 10.10 -21.98
N GLN A 424 35.73 11.31 -22.54
CA GLN A 424 35.78 12.57 -21.79
C GLN A 424 34.56 12.76 -20.89
N ASP A 425 33.39 12.30 -21.32
CA ASP A 425 32.16 12.41 -20.53
C ASP A 425 32.19 11.45 -19.33
N GLN A 426 32.80 10.27 -19.51
CA GLN A 426 33.02 9.33 -18.40
C GLN A 426 34.06 9.84 -17.41
N MET A 427 35.12 10.52 -17.88
CA MET A 427 36.08 11.20 -17.01
C MET A 427 35.41 12.28 -16.17
N ALA A 428 34.68 13.19 -16.80
CA ALA A 428 33.96 14.26 -16.11
C ALA A 428 32.95 13.70 -15.10
N ALA A 429 32.22 12.63 -15.45
CA ALA A 429 31.28 12.00 -14.54
C ALA A 429 31.98 11.41 -13.29
N LEU A 430 33.12 10.75 -13.45
CA LEU A 430 33.88 10.19 -12.33
C LEU A 430 34.49 11.29 -11.45
N GLU A 431 35.04 12.35 -12.05
CA GLU A 431 35.53 13.52 -11.30
C GLU A 431 34.42 14.18 -10.49
N MET A 432 33.22 14.31 -11.08
CA MET A 432 32.05 14.82 -10.38
C MET A 432 31.64 13.91 -9.22
N ILE A 433 31.61 12.59 -9.41
CA ILE A 433 31.33 11.64 -8.34
C ILE A 433 32.36 11.77 -7.22
N CYS A 434 33.65 11.91 -7.51
CA CYS A 434 34.67 12.00 -6.46
C CYS A 434 34.64 13.32 -5.67
N SER A 435 34.01 14.37 -6.23
CA SER A 435 34.09 15.74 -5.70
C SER A 435 32.75 16.31 -5.19
N ASN A 436 31.61 15.66 -5.43
CA ASN A 436 30.28 16.21 -5.08
C ASN A 436 29.37 15.20 -4.38
N ALA A 437 28.85 15.56 -3.21
CA ALA A 437 27.99 14.69 -2.38
C ALA A 437 26.74 14.17 -3.11
N VAL A 438 26.27 14.88 -4.13
CA VAL A 438 25.20 14.44 -5.03
C VAL A 438 25.65 14.65 -6.46
N THR A 439 25.64 13.59 -7.25
CA THR A 439 25.95 13.62 -8.69
C THR A 439 24.84 12.93 -9.47
N ILE A 440 24.32 13.59 -10.52
CA ILE A 440 23.32 13.04 -11.43
C ILE A 440 23.99 12.71 -12.76
N ILE A 441 23.92 11.45 -13.17
CA ILE A 441 24.46 10.99 -14.45
C ILE A 441 23.31 10.61 -15.38
N SER A 442 23.13 11.39 -16.44
CA SER A 442 22.16 11.12 -17.50
C SER A 442 22.85 10.58 -18.75
N GLY A 443 22.17 9.74 -19.52
CA GLY A 443 22.68 9.25 -20.79
C GLY A 443 21.81 8.15 -21.37
N LYS A 444 21.89 7.92 -22.68
CA LYS A 444 21.12 6.88 -23.38
C LYS A 444 21.53 5.47 -22.94
N GLY A 445 20.74 4.47 -23.33
CA GLY A 445 21.12 3.06 -23.15
C GLY A 445 22.43 2.77 -23.88
N GLY A 446 23.33 2.01 -23.25
CA GLY A 446 24.62 1.65 -23.83
C GLY A 446 25.80 2.57 -23.50
N CYS A 447 25.57 3.78 -22.97
CA CYS A 447 26.65 4.74 -22.64
C CYS A 447 27.49 4.41 -21.39
N GLY A 448 27.59 3.14 -20.96
CA GLY A 448 28.51 2.75 -19.88
C GLY A 448 28.22 3.27 -18.45
N LYS A 449 27.18 4.07 -18.21
CA LYS A 449 26.87 4.70 -16.89
C LYS A 449 27.02 3.77 -15.68
N THR A 450 26.36 2.62 -15.70
CA THR A 450 26.44 1.65 -14.59
C THR A 450 27.86 1.09 -14.46
N THR A 451 28.56 0.87 -15.57
CA THR A 451 29.91 0.30 -15.60
C THR A 451 30.92 1.25 -14.93
N ILE A 452 30.87 2.55 -15.23
CA ILE A 452 31.79 3.53 -14.64
C ILE A 452 31.59 3.64 -13.13
N VAL A 453 30.33 3.72 -12.67
CA VAL A 453 29.99 3.80 -11.25
C VAL A 453 30.43 2.53 -10.52
N SER A 454 30.13 1.35 -11.09
CA SER A 454 30.49 0.06 -10.48
C SER A 454 32.00 -0.09 -10.31
N ARG A 455 32.77 0.31 -11.33
CA ARG A 455 34.23 0.14 -11.32
C ARG A 455 34.92 1.15 -10.42
N LEU A 456 34.38 2.36 -10.27
CA LEU A 456 34.85 3.31 -9.29
C LEU A 456 34.79 2.72 -7.87
N PHE A 457 33.61 2.26 -7.45
CA PHE A 457 33.44 1.73 -6.09
C PHE A 457 34.23 0.43 -5.85
N LYS A 458 34.34 -0.46 -6.86
CA LYS A 458 35.26 -1.60 -6.78
C LYS A 458 36.72 -1.19 -6.66
N HIS A 459 37.13 -0.09 -7.29
CA HIS A 459 38.48 0.41 -7.19
C HIS A 459 38.75 0.98 -5.80
N ILE A 460 37.76 1.65 -5.21
CA ILE A 460 37.81 2.16 -3.83
C ILE A 460 37.94 1.01 -2.83
N GLU A 461 37.07 -0.02 -2.88
CA GLU A 461 37.21 -1.22 -2.02
C GLU A 461 38.61 -1.84 -2.11
N LYS A 462 39.13 -1.99 -3.33
CA LYS A 462 40.48 -2.54 -3.56
C LYS A 462 41.61 -1.63 -3.08
N LEU A 463 41.40 -0.32 -3.00
CA LEU A 463 42.40 0.60 -2.44
C LEU A 463 42.41 0.45 -0.93
N GLU A 464 41.24 0.41 -0.29
CA GLU A 464 41.09 0.18 1.15
C GLU A 464 41.69 -1.17 1.57
N GLU A 465 41.37 -2.27 0.87
CA GLU A 465 41.97 -3.59 1.14
C GLU A 465 43.52 -3.56 1.07
N ARG A 466 44.07 -2.81 0.11
CA ARG A 466 45.51 -2.67 -0.06
C ARG A 466 46.13 -1.80 1.04
N GLU A 467 45.45 -0.74 1.47
CA GLU A 467 45.91 0.11 2.57
C GLU A 467 45.88 -0.63 3.90
N VAL A 468 44.82 -1.38 4.19
CA VAL A 468 44.74 -2.24 5.39
C VAL A 468 45.85 -3.28 5.36
N LYS A 469 46.03 -3.97 4.22
CA LYS A 469 47.10 -4.96 4.09
C LYS A 469 48.48 -4.33 4.27
N LYS A 470 48.72 -3.15 3.68
CA LYS A 470 49.98 -2.44 3.81
C LYS A 470 50.21 -1.95 5.25
N ALA A 471 49.18 -1.46 5.94
CA ALA A 471 49.27 -1.09 7.34
C ALA A 471 49.59 -2.30 8.23
N CYS A 472 49.03 -3.47 7.93
CA CYS A 472 49.42 -4.72 8.59
C CYS A 472 50.87 -5.11 8.28
N GLU A 473 51.30 -5.03 7.03
CA GLU A 473 52.67 -5.36 6.60
C GLU A 473 53.72 -4.38 7.19
N ASP A 474 53.41 -3.08 7.25
CA ASP A 474 54.26 -2.04 7.86
C ASP A 474 54.35 -2.24 9.39
N PHE A 475 53.25 -2.62 10.04
CA PHE A 475 53.23 -2.95 11.47
C PHE A 475 54.03 -4.22 11.80
N GLU A 476 54.03 -5.22 10.91
CA GLU A 476 54.84 -6.44 11.05
C GLU A 476 56.35 -6.20 10.80
N GLN A 477 56.72 -5.11 10.11
CA GLN A 477 58.12 -4.76 9.80
C GLN A 477 58.77 -3.82 10.82
N ASP A 478 58.00 -3.16 11.69
CA ASP A 478 58.55 -2.36 12.79
C ASP A 478 59.12 -3.26 13.90
N GLN A 479 60.44 -3.50 13.86
CA GLN A 479 61.22 -4.29 14.84
C GLN A 479 61.54 -3.55 16.16
N ASP A 480 60.63 -2.70 16.67
CA ASP A 480 60.75 -2.09 18.00
C ASP A 480 59.38 -2.12 18.72
N VAL A 481 58.92 -3.32 19.08
CA VAL A 481 57.71 -3.50 19.91
C VAL A 481 58.13 -3.98 21.31
N PRO A 482 57.92 -3.19 22.38
CA PRO A 482 58.02 -3.67 23.76
C PRO A 482 56.99 -4.78 24.02
N GLU A 483 57.38 -5.83 24.75
CA GLU A 483 56.60 -7.05 25.07
C GLU A 483 55.23 -6.84 25.79
N GLU A 484 54.72 -5.61 25.91
CA GLU A 484 53.46 -5.28 26.59
C GLU A 484 52.25 -5.11 25.64
N TRP A 485 52.43 -5.25 24.32
CA TRP A 485 51.35 -5.00 23.34
C TRP A 485 50.59 -6.26 22.88
N SER A 486 50.98 -7.46 23.33
CA SER A 486 50.26 -8.70 23.02
C SER A 486 48.86 -8.79 23.63
N THR A 487 48.47 -7.86 24.50
CA THR A 487 47.16 -7.81 25.16
C THR A 487 46.16 -6.80 24.57
N PHE A 488 46.49 -6.08 23.48
CA PHE A 488 45.56 -5.11 22.87
C PHE A 488 44.71 -5.67 21.71
N PHE A 489 44.90 -6.93 21.33
CA PHE A 489 44.16 -7.55 20.21
C PHE A 489 42.67 -7.82 20.47
N GLU A 490 42.18 -7.70 21.71
CA GLU A 490 40.76 -7.92 22.04
C GLU A 490 39.96 -6.63 22.33
N GLN A 491 40.56 -5.44 22.25
CA GLN A 491 39.88 -4.19 22.65
C GLN A 491 39.91 -3.04 21.63
N SER A 492 40.45 -3.22 20.42
CA SER A 492 40.47 -2.18 19.38
C SER A 492 39.40 -2.33 18.28
N HIS A 493 38.41 -3.21 18.42
CA HIS A 493 37.24 -3.25 17.51
C HIS A 493 36.18 -2.16 17.79
N MET A 494 36.50 -1.14 18.58
CA MET A 494 35.65 0.03 18.79
C MET A 494 36.39 1.30 18.40
N GLY A 495 36.34 1.64 17.11
CA GLY A 495 36.74 2.97 16.62
C GLY A 495 37.80 3.03 15.52
N ALA A 496 37.97 1.98 14.71
CA ALA A 496 38.61 2.16 13.41
C ALA A 496 37.66 2.96 12.51
N ASP A 497 38.15 4.04 11.89
CA ASP A 497 37.45 4.81 10.85
C ASP A 497 36.81 3.83 9.86
N LYS A 498 35.48 3.71 9.91
CA LYS A 498 34.76 2.71 9.12
C LYS A 498 34.90 3.06 7.64
N ALA A 499 35.35 2.07 6.88
CA ALA A 499 35.44 2.00 5.42
C ALA A 499 34.17 2.55 4.75
N ILE A 500 34.32 3.08 3.53
CA ILE A 500 33.19 3.63 2.77
C ILE A 500 32.18 2.52 2.47
N GLU A 501 31.06 2.50 3.18
CA GLU A 501 29.98 1.55 2.95
C GLU A 501 29.14 1.96 1.72
N VAL A 502 29.14 1.12 0.69
CA VAL A 502 28.45 1.38 -0.58
C VAL A 502 27.12 0.64 -0.63
N LEU A 503 26.01 1.37 -0.53
CA LEU A 503 24.67 0.82 -0.71
C LEU A 503 24.13 1.11 -2.12
N LEU A 504 23.83 0.07 -2.88
CA LEU A 504 23.26 0.20 -4.22
C LEU A 504 21.75 -0.02 -4.21
N THR A 505 21.02 0.89 -4.85
CA THR A 505 19.56 0.85 -4.87
C THR A 505 18.96 1.06 -6.26
N ALA A 506 17.77 0.52 -6.50
CA ALA A 506 16.98 0.81 -7.69
C ALA A 506 15.46 0.82 -7.44
N PRO A 507 14.65 1.48 -8.29
CA PRO A 507 13.20 1.57 -8.07
C PRO A 507 12.44 0.24 -8.18
N THR A 508 12.94 -0.71 -8.97
CA THR A 508 12.25 -1.99 -9.25
C THR A 508 13.15 -3.20 -9.00
N GLY A 509 12.55 -4.36 -8.73
CA GLY A 509 13.29 -5.61 -8.54
C GLY A 509 14.08 -6.03 -9.78
N LYS A 510 13.54 -5.80 -10.99
CA LYS A 510 14.27 -6.07 -12.25
C LYS A 510 15.51 -5.20 -12.40
N ALA A 511 15.40 -3.90 -12.13
CA ALA A 511 16.53 -2.98 -12.18
C ALA A 511 17.58 -3.33 -11.11
N THR A 512 17.13 -3.69 -9.91
CA THR A 512 17.99 -4.15 -8.81
C THR A 512 18.77 -5.41 -9.20
N GLY A 513 18.10 -6.40 -9.80
CA GLY A 513 18.74 -7.63 -10.29
C GLY A 513 19.81 -7.36 -11.35
N LEU A 514 19.51 -6.46 -12.30
CA LEU A 514 20.49 -6.05 -13.32
C LEU A 514 21.69 -5.32 -12.70
N LEU A 515 21.43 -4.47 -11.70
CA LEU A 515 22.46 -3.72 -11.00
C LEU A 515 23.38 -4.67 -10.22
N ARG A 516 22.83 -5.66 -9.52
CA ARG A 516 23.58 -6.73 -8.85
C ARG A 516 24.43 -7.53 -9.83
N GLN A 517 23.90 -7.90 -11.00
CA GLN A 517 24.64 -8.66 -12.01
C GLN A 517 25.84 -7.87 -12.58
N LYS A 518 25.65 -6.58 -12.85
CA LYS A 518 26.72 -5.74 -13.45
C LYS A 518 27.77 -5.31 -12.44
N THR A 519 27.34 -5.01 -11.21
CA THR A 519 28.24 -4.53 -10.15
C THR A 519 28.88 -5.70 -9.41
N GLY A 520 28.23 -6.86 -9.29
CA GLY A 520 28.68 -7.92 -8.39
C GLY A 520 28.58 -7.55 -6.91
N LEU A 521 27.94 -6.42 -6.58
CA LEU A 521 27.74 -5.92 -5.23
C LEU A 521 26.28 -6.14 -4.79
N PRO A 522 26.00 -6.20 -3.48
CA PRO A 522 24.63 -6.23 -2.96
C PRO A 522 23.83 -5.04 -3.49
N ALA A 523 22.61 -5.29 -3.93
CA ALA A 523 21.70 -4.25 -4.41
C ALA A 523 20.29 -4.54 -3.92
N TYR A 524 19.59 -3.46 -3.54
CA TYR A 524 18.26 -3.53 -2.96
C TYR A 524 17.28 -2.61 -3.69
N THR A 525 15.99 -2.89 -3.57
CA THR A 525 14.98 -1.94 -4.06
C THR A 525 14.88 -0.74 -3.11
N LEU A 526 14.49 0.42 -3.62
CA LEU A 526 14.25 1.62 -2.78
C LEU A 526 13.27 1.31 -1.63
N CYS A 527 12.23 0.51 -1.89
CA CYS A 527 11.26 0.10 -0.87
C CYS A 527 11.90 -0.73 0.25
N GLN A 528 12.83 -1.64 -0.07
CA GLN A 528 13.51 -2.47 0.93
C GLN A 528 14.38 -1.61 1.86
N VAL A 529 15.11 -0.65 1.31
CA VAL A 529 15.98 0.23 2.11
C VAL A 529 15.18 1.15 3.03
N MET A 530 14.02 1.64 2.58
CA MET A 530 13.19 2.55 3.38
C MET A 530 12.33 1.84 4.42
N LEU A 531 11.89 0.60 4.18
CA LEU A 531 10.94 -0.11 5.04
C LEU A 531 11.57 -1.15 5.96
N ASP A 532 12.76 -1.65 5.63
CA ASP A 532 13.44 -2.69 6.39
C ASP A 532 14.55 -2.11 7.27
N LYS A 533 14.28 -2.02 8.59
CA LYS A 533 15.25 -1.54 9.58
C LYS A 533 16.53 -2.39 9.62
N SER A 534 16.48 -3.64 9.15
CA SER A 534 17.66 -4.50 9.10
C SER A 534 18.68 -4.06 8.04
N VAL A 535 18.23 -3.39 6.96
CA VAL A 535 19.08 -2.89 5.87
C VAL A 535 19.74 -1.55 6.21
N GLN A 536 19.18 -0.79 7.17
CA GLN A 536 19.78 0.48 7.64
C GLN A 536 20.88 0.28 8.68
N LEU A 537 21.03 -0.93 9.22
CA LEU A 537 21.96 -1.26 10.32
C LEU A 537 23.08 -2.23 9.90
N SER A 538 23.03 -2.72 8.66
CA SER A 538 24.08 -3.53 8.03
C SER A 538 24.98 -2.66 7.18
#